data_AF-A0A658NIP9-F1
#
_entry.id   AF-A0A658NIP9-F1
#
_cell.length_a   1.000
_cell.length_b   1.000
_cell.length_c   1.000
_cell.angle_alpha   90.00
_cell.angle_beta   90.00
_cell.angle_gamma   90.00
#
_symmetry.space_group_name_H-M   'P 1'
#
loop_
_entity.id
_entity.type
_entity.pdbx_description
1 polymer ?
#
loop_
_entity_poly.entity_id
_entity_poly.type
_entity_poly.pdbx_seq_one_letter_code
_entity_poly.pdbx_strand_id
1 'polypeptide(L)' 'PTPPGRTPQGYLEEITWEGAAWRFPQGVPDKVRATIEKELRLIGELNFAPYFLTVYDIVTFARSNGILAQGRGSAANSAV' A
#
# COMPACT_ATOMS: atom_id res chain seq x y z
N PRO A 1 -10.95 -4.45 2.34
CA PRO A 1 -11.26 -5.90 2.28
C PRO A 1 -10.59 -6.54 1.06
N THR A 2 -10.19 -7.81 1.14
CA THR A 2 -9.57 -8.52 0.00
C THR A 2 -10.64 -8.99 -0.99
N PRO A 3 -10.49 -8.73 -2.30
CA PRO A 3 -11.42 -9.23 -3.30
C PRO A 3 -11.53 -10.77 -3.32
N PRO A 4 -12.69 -11.34 -3.68
CA PRO A 4 -12.85 -12.79 -3.83
C PRO A 4 -11.80 -13.37 -4.79
N GLY A 5 -11.20 -14.49 -4.41
CA GLY A 5 -10.19 -15.18 -5.23
C GLY A 5 -8.77 -14.60 -5.15
N ARG A 6 -8.53 -13.58 -4.33
CA ARG A 6 -7.19 -13.02 -4.07
C ARG A 6 -6.70 -13.30 -2.65
N THR A 7 -5.39 -13.42 -2.48
CA THR A 7 -4.77 -13.41 -1.15
C THR A 7 -4.58 -11.97 -0.68
N PRO A 8 -4.62 -11.69 0.65
CA PRO A 8 -4.34 -10.35 1.17
C PRO A 8 -2.99 -9.79 0.69
N GLN A 9 -1.95 -10.63 0.69
CA GLN A 9 -0.62 -10.23 0.20
C GLN A 9 -0.64 -9.88 -1.28
N GLY A 10 -1.21 -10.75 -2.14
CA GLY A 10 -1.24 -10.49 -3.58
C GLY A 10 -2.06 -9.25 -3.93
N TYR A 11 -3.16 -8.99 -3.22
CA TYR A 11 -3.93 -7.77 -3.41
C TYR A 11 -3.18 -6.52 -2.94
N LEU A 12 -2.44 -6.60 -1.82
CA LEU A 12 -1.60 -5.50 -1.37
C LEU A 12 -0.52 -5.16 -2.39
N GLU A 13 0.18 -6.16 -2.93
CA GLU A 13 1.22 -5.97 -3.94
C GLU A 13 0.67 -5.24 -5.18
N GLU A 14 -0.49 -5.64 -5.67
CA GLU A 14 -1.15 -5.00 -6.82
C GLU A 14 -1.44 -3.52 -6.58
N ILE A 15 -2.14 -3.18 -5.50
CA ILE A 15 -2.51 -1.79 -5.22
C ILE A 15 -1.29 -0.92 -4.87
N THR A 16 -0.23 -1.50 -4.31
CA THR A 16 1.03 -0.80 -4.05
C THR A 16 1.71 -0.42 -5.36
N TRP A 17 1.78 -1.34 -6.34
CA TRP A 17 2.39 -1.04 -7.64
C TRP A 17 1.55 -0.07 -8.47
N GLU A 18 0.21 -0.17 -8.41
CA GLU A 18 -0.70 0.82 -8.99
C GLU A 18 -0.49 2.21 -8.38
N GLY A 19 -0.41 2.30 -7.05
CA GLY A 19 -0.15 3.54 -6.33
C GLY A 19 1.22 4.13 -6.66
N ALA A 20 2.25 3.30 -6.80
CA ALA A 20 3.58 3.73 -7.21
C ALA A 20 3.58 4.26 -8.65
N ALA A 21 2.92 3.59 -9.59
CA ALA A 21 2.79 4.05 -10.98
C ALA A 21 2.03 5.37 -11.08
N TRP A 22 0.95 5.53 -10.30
CA TRP A 22 0.21 6.79 -10.21
C TRP A 22 1.08 7.92 -9.64
N ARG A 23 1.89 7.64 -8.61
CA ARG A 23 2.76 8.63 -7.97
C ARG A 23 3.97 9.02 -8.83
N PHE A 24 4.45 8.11 -9.67
CA PHE A 24 5.62 8.25 -10.52
C PHE A 24 5.30 7.92 -11.99
N PRO A 25 4.56 8.79 -12.71
CA PRO A 25 4.08 8.51 -14.07
C PRO A 25 5.19 8.37 -15.12
N GLN A 26 6.40 8.85 -14.82
CA GLN A 26 7.60 8.72 -15.68
C GLN A 26 8.46 7.50 -15.33
N GLY A 27 7.94 6.60 -14.49
CA GLY A 27 8.65 5.43 -13.97
C GLY A 27 9.05 5.59 -12.52
N VAL A 28 8.93 4.49 -11.76
CA VAL A 28 9.30 4.41 -10.34
C VAL A 28 10.83 4.39 -10.24
N PRO A 29 11.47 5.32 -9.50
CA PRO A 29 12.91 5.32 -9.32
C PRO A 29 13.40 4.01 -8.66
N ASP A 30 14.56 3.51 -9.08
CA ASP A 30 15.10 2.22 -8.62
C ASP A 30 15.20 2.11 -7.09
N LYS A 31 15.57 3.21 -6.44
CA LYS A 31 15.62 3.29 -4.97
C LYS A 31 14.25 3.05 -4.33
N VAL A 32 13.19 3.60 -4.90
CA VAL A 32 11.81 3.43 -4.40
C VAL A 32 11.31 2.03 -4.68
N ARG A 33 11.56 1.50 -5.89
CA ARG A 33 11.27 0.11 -6.25
C ARG A 33 11.90 -0.87 -5.26
N ALA A 34 13.19 -0.70 -4.96
CA ALA A 34 13.91 -1.56 -4.02
C ALA A 34 13.33 -1.47 -2.59
N THR A 35 12.88 -0.29 -2.14
CA THR A 35 12.20 -0.13 -0.85
C THR A 35 10.86 -0.88 -0.84
N ILE A 36 10.03 -0.69 -1.86
CA ILE A 36 8.72 -1.36 -1.99
C ILE A 36 8.89 -2.87 -1.96
N GLU A 37 9.81 -3.42 -2.75
CA GLU A 37 10.06 -4.87 -2.82
C GLU A 37 10.54 -5.44 -1.47
N LYS A 38 11.41 -4.71 -0.76
CA LYS A 38 11.87 -5.09 0.58
C LYS A 38 10.72 -5.09 1.59
N GLU A 39 9.91 -4.05 1.59
CA GLU A 39 8.80 -3.89 2.53
C GLU A 39 7.69 -4.92 2.29
N LEU A 40 7.29 -5.14 1.03
CA LEU A 40 6.28 -6.15 0.67
C LEU A 40 6.72 -7.56 1.11
N ARG A 41 8.00 -7.90 0.95
CA ARG A 41 8.55 -9.17 1.44
C ARG A 41 8.40 -9.30 2.96
N LEU A 42 8.82 -8.27 3.70
CA LEU A 42 8.74 -8.26 5.16
C LEU A 42 7.28 -8.32 5.65
N ILE A 43 6.38 -7.60 5.00
CA ILE A 43 4.93 -7.63 5.29
C ILE A 43 4.37 -9.04 5.07
N GLY A 44 4.79 -9.71 4.00
CA GLY A 44 4.42 -11.10 3.71
C GLY A 44 4.94 -12.08 4.76
N GLU A 45 6.21 -11.98 5.14
CA GLU A 45 6.83 -12.81 6.19
C GLU A 45 6.12 -12.67 7.54
N LEU A 46 5.66 -11.46 7.87
CA LEU A 46 4.96 -11.14 9.12
C LEU A 46 3.43 -11.33 9.03
N ASN A 47 2.89 -11.71 7.86
CA ASN A 47 1.45 -11.79 7.58
C ASN A 47 0.68 -10.50 7.91
N PHE A 48 1.29 -9.34 7.64
CA PHE A 48 0.72 -8.03 7.96
C PHE A 48 -0.14 -7.41 6.85
N ALA A 49 -0.25 -8.06 5.69
CA ALA A 49 -1.05 -7.53 4.59
C ALA A 49 -2.52 -7.20 4.94
N PRO A 50 -3.25 -8.01 5.74
CA PRO A 50 -4.62 -7.65 6.15
C PRO A 50 -4.71 -6.33 6.93
N TYR A 51 -3.68 -5.99 7.70
CA TYR A 51 -3.61 -4.72 8.45
C TYR A 51 -3.50 -3.54 7.49
N PHE A 52 -2.57 -3.59 6.54
CA PHE A 52 -2.42 -2.55 5.50
C PHE A 52 -3.70 -2.37 4.69
N LEU A 53 -4.34 -3.46 4.27
CA LEU A 53 -5.59 -3.42 3.51
C LEU A 53 -6.76 -2.82 4.30
N THR A 54 -6.80 -3.01 5.62
CA THR A 54 -7.81 -2.39 6.47
C THR A 54 -7.64 -0.88 6.54
N VAL A 55 -6.41 -0.40 6.74
CA VAL A 55 -6.11 1.03 6.76
C VAL A 55 -6.37 1.66 5.40
N TYR A 56 -5.96 0.99 4.32
CA TYR A 56 -6.22 1.43 2.95
C TYR A 56 -7.71 1.63 2.69
N ASP A 57 -8.57 0.70 3.13
CA ASP A 57 -10.02 0.78 2.97
C ASP A 57 -10.61 1.99 3.70
N ILE A 58 -10.22 2.19 4.97
CA ILE A 58 -10.66 3.33 5.79
C ILE A 58 -10.27 4.66 5.13
N VAL A 59 -9.01 4.78 4.67
CA VAL A 59 -8.51 5.99 4.03
C VAL A 59 -9.19 6.23 2.68
N THR A 60 -9.43 5.18 1.90
CA THR A 60 -10.12 5.25 0.60
C THR A 60 -11.56 5.72 0.79
N PHE A 61 -12.29 5.17 1.76
CA PHE A 61 -13.62 5.63 2.12
C PHE A 61 -13.64 7.09 2.60
N ALA A 62 -12.70 7.48 3.45
CA ALA A 62 -12.61 8.87 3.90
C ALA A 62 -12.42 9.83 2.71
N ARG A 63 -11.48 9.51 1.80
CA ARG A 63 -11.22 10.30 0.59
C ARG A 63 -12.44 10.38 -0.33
N SER A 64 -13.16 9.29 -0.54
CA SER A 64 -14.37 9.29 -1.39
C SER A 64 -15.50 10.17 -0.83
N ASN A 65 -15.48 10.47 0.47
CA ASN A 65 -16.43 11.35 1.15
C ASN A 65 -15.87 12.77 1.37
N GLY A 66 -14.71 13.10 0.80
CA GLY A 66 -14.07 14.41 1.00
C GLY A 66 -13.52 14.63 2.41
N ILE A 67 -13.33 13.57 3.20
CA ILE A 67 -12.76 13.63 4.54
C ILE A 67 -11.24 13.55 4.44
N LEU A 68 -10.55 14.55 4.99
CA LEU A 68 -9.09 14.63 4.98
C LEU A 68 -8.48 13.53 5.88
N ALA A 69 -7.66 12.67 5.28
CA ALA A 69 -6.85 11.67 5.98
C ALA A 69 -5.36 11.95 5.74
N GLN A 70 -4.62 12.29 6.81
CA GLN A 70 -3.20 12.62 6.76
C GLN A 70 -2.37 11.60 7.54
N GLY A 71 -1.29 11.12 6.92
CA GLY A 71 -0.33 10.22 7.54
C GLY A 71 0.45 10.87 8.68
N ARG A 72 0.81 10.08 9.70
CA ARG A 72 1.57 10.53 10.89
C ARG A 72 2.31 9.36 11.52
N GLY A 73 3.34 9.65 12.31
CA GLY A 73 4.17 8.65 12.98
C GLY A 73 5.04 7.84 12.02
N SER A 74 5.47 6.65 12.46
CA SER A 74 6.36 5.76 11.70
C SER A 74 5.77 5.27 10.38
N ALA A 75 4.43 5.25 10.25
CA ALA A 75 3.76 4.89 9.00
C ALA A 75 4.14 5.78 7.81
N ALA A 76 4.54 7.04 8.06
CA ALA A 76 5.01 7.94 7.01
C ALA A 76 6.38 7.55 6.40
N ASN A 77 7.06 6.57 6.99
CA ASN A 77 8.35 6.06 6.49
C ASN A 77 8.20 4.78 5.64
N SER A 78 7.00 4.24 5.50
CA SER A 78 6.68 3.11 4.61
C SER A 78 6.40 3.63 3.20
N ALA A 79 6.92 2.93 2.19
CA ALA A 79 6.60 3.19 0.78
C ALA A 79 5.37 2.38 0.30
N VAL A 80 5.12 1.22 0.91
CA VAL A 80 3.87 0.43 0.78
C VAL A 80 2.73 1.13 1.51
#